data_AF-C0B4F4-F1
#
_entry.id   AF-C0B4F4-F1
#
_cell.length_a   1.000
_cell.length_b   1.000
_cell.length_c   1.000
_cell.angle_alpha   90.00
_cell.angle_beta   90.00
_cell.angle_gamma   90.00
#
_symmetry.space_group_name_H-M   'P 1'
#
loop_
_entity.id
_entity.type
_entity.pdbx_description
1 polymer ?
#
loop_
_entity_poly.entity_id
_entity_poly.type
_entity_poly.pdbx_seq_one_letter_code
_entity_poly.pdbx_strand_id
1 'polypeptide(L)'
;MTFYQELQLNQAGSKNLLKKSETVKEKSYHILVYLVKIAVTMAFCFLFVTIFSILFGNENSIVGVVVLLCLMVFRNADLGIHTGQSTMLLALFFVIMTVCPHLANQFSPVLGMLLNIAALAVLILFGCHNPFMFNQSTLVLGYLLLYGYDVTGKSYQMRLGGMALGAALTCFVFYRNHKNRTYKRNLKDLIQEFDITSSRTKWQICQ
;
A
#
# COMPACT_ATOMS: atom_id res chain seq x y z
N MET A 1 1.95 12.97 -27.81
CA MET A 1 0.92 12.86 -26.75
C MET A 1 0.70 14.23 -26.14
N THR A 2 -0.44 14.50 -25.50
CA THR A 2 -0.60 15.75 -24.73
C THR A 2 0.21 15.67 -23.43
N PHE A 3 0.66 16.82 -22.91
CA PHE A 3 1.39 16.92 -21.63
C PHE A 3 0.70 16.16 -20.49
N TYR A 4 -0.63 16.27 -20.40
CA TYR A 4 -1.44 15.59 -19.40
C TYR A 4 -1.42 14.05 -19.53
N GLN A 5 -1.48 13.54 -20.76
CA GLN A 5 -1.44 12.10 -21.02
C GLN A 5 -0.08 11.50 -20.64
N GLU A 6 1.02 12.21 -20.90
CA GLU A 6 2.35 11.75 -20.49
C GLU A 6 2.55 11.75 -18.97
N LEU A 7 1.94 12.72 -18.28
CA LEU A 7 1.96 12.78 -16.82
C LEU A 7 1.24 11.58 -16.19
N GLN A 8 0.20 11.06 -16.86
CA GLN A 8 -0.58 9.91 -16.41
C GLN A 8 0.09 8.55 -16.66
N LEU A 9 1.14 8.48 -17.49
CA LEU A 9 1.84 7.23 -17.74
C LEU A 9 2.49 6.68 -16.47
N ASN A 10 2.63 5.37 -16.35
CA ASN A 10 3.44 4.79 -15.27
C ASN A 10 4.94 5.04 -15.52
N GLN A 11 5.79 4.85 -14.51
CA GLN A 11 7.25 5.01 -14.58
C GLN A 11 7.88 4.23 -15.75
N ALA A 12 7.42 2.99 -15.97
CA ALA A 12 7.85 2.19 -17.12
C ALA A 12 7.44 2.80 -18.47
N GLY A 13 6.24 3.38 -18.55
CA GLY A 13 5.74 4.06 -19.73
C GLY A 13 6.56 5.30 -20.07
N SER A 14 6.84 6.16 -19.09
CA SER A 14 7.69 7.35 -19.28
C SER A 14 9.12 6.97 -19.69
N LYS A 15 9.72 5.93 -19.08
CA LYS A 15 11.05 5.44 -19.45
C LYS A 15 11.09 4.84 -20.87
N ASN A 16 10.01 4.18 -21.30
CA ASN A 16 9.90 3.66 -22.66
C ASN A 16 9.78 4.78 -23.71
N LEU A 17 9.08 5.88 -23.40
CA LEU A 17 9.06 7.07 -24.26
C LEU A 17 10.43 7.71 -24.40
N LEU A 18 11.16 7.88 -23.30
CA LEU A 18 12.55 8.38 -23.35
C LEU A 18 13.47 7.51 -24.21
N LYS A 19 13.28 6.18 -24.18
CA LYS A 19 14.07 5.23 -24.99
C LYS A 19 13.71 5.26 -26.48
N LYS A 20 12.45 5.55 -26.81
CA LYS A 20 11.95 5.63 -28.20
C LYS A 20 12.11 7.01 -28.84
N SER A 21 12.56 8.01 -28.09
CA SER A 21 12.74 9.37 -28.60
C SER A 21 13.99 9.44 -29.50
N GLU A 22 13.81 9.79 -30.77
CA GLU A 22 14.89 9.86 -31.76
C GLU A 22 15.58 11.24 -31.77
N THR A 23 14.86 12.32 -31.44
CA THR A 23 15.40 13.69 -31.48
C THR A 23 15.76 14.24 -30.09
N VAL A 24 16.81 15.07 -30.03
CA VAL A 24 17.29 15.71 -28.78
C VAL A 24 16.23 16.63 -28.17
N LYS A 25 15.42 17.30 -29.00
CA LYS A 25 14.33 18.18 -28.56
C LYS A 25 13.19 17.40 -27.90
N GLU A 26 12.75 16.30 -28.49
CA GLU A 26 11.73 15.42 -27.90
C GLU A 26 12.24 14.77 -26.61
N LYS A 27 13.49 14.29 -26.61
CA LYS A 27 14.09 13.70 -25.42
C LYS A 27 14.16 14.69 -24.26
N SER A 28 14.52 15.96 -24.52
CA SER A 28 14.52 17.03 -23.51
C SER A 28 13.12 17.31 -22.97
N TYR A 29 12.12 17.38 -23.85
CA TYR A 29 10.72 17.56 -23.44
C TYR A 29 10.23 16.41 -22.54
N HIS A 30 10.45 15.14 -22.92
CA HIS A 30 10.03 14.00 -22.09
C HIS A 30 10.79 13.91 -20.77
N ILE A 31 12.07 14.32 -20.72
CA ILE A 31 12.83 14.46 -19.47
C ILE A 31 12.19 15.52 -18.58
N LEU A 32 11.83 16.67 -19.13
CA LEU A 32 11.17 17.74 -18.37
C LEU A 32 9.83 17.27 -17.80
N VAL A 33 8.99 16.62 -18.61
CA VAL A 33 7.72 16.04 -18.15
C VAL A 33 7.94 15.01 -17.05
N TYR A 34 8.97 14.17 -17.17
CA TYR A 34 9.34 13.20 -16.15
C TYR A 34 9.78 13.86 -14.83
N LEU A 35 10.60 14.92 -14.89
CA LEU A 35 11.03 15.68 -13.71
C LEU A 35 9.85 16.40 -13.05
N VAL A 36 8.97 17.03 -13.83
CA VAL A 36 7.75 17.66 -13.30
C VAL A 36 6.88 16.62 -12.60
N LYS A 37 6.72 15.43 -13.17
CA LYS A 37 5.98 14.35 -12.53
C LYS A 37 6.58 13.93 -11.19
N ILE A 38 7.91 13.83 -11.10
CA ILE A 38 8.59 13.52 -9.82
C ILE A 38 8.37 14.65 -8.82
N ALA A 39 8.55 15.91 -9.22
CA ALA A 39 8.38 17.07 -8.35
C ALA A 39 6.94 17.17 -7.81
N VAL A 40 5.93 16.99 -8.67
CA VAL A 40 4.52 16.97 -8.27
C VAL A 40 4.23 15.81 -7.31
N THR A 41 4.76 14.61 -7.59
CA THR A 41 4.60 13.46 -6.70
C THR A 41 5.23 13.72 -5.33
N MET A 42 6.44 14.27 -5.30
CA MET A 42 7.16 14.60 -4.06
C MET A 42 6.41 15.67 -3.26
N ALA A 43 5.96 16.74 -3.92
CA ALA A 43 5.17 17.80 -3.29
C ALA A 43 3.87 17.24 -2.70
N PHE A 44 3.16 16.37 -3.43
CA PHE A 44 1.97 15.70 -2.94
C PHE A 44 2.27 14.85 -1.69
N CYS A 45 3.30 14.00 -1.74
CA CYS A 45 3.68 13.15 -0.61
C CYS A 45 4.02 14.00 0.63
N PHE A 46 4.80 15.05 0.45
CA PHE A 46 5.18 15.95 1.52
C PHE A 46 3.96 16.63 2.13
N LEU A 47 3.12 17.28 1.30
CA LEU A 47 1.90 17.95 1.76
C LEU A 47 0.96 17.00 2.49
N PHE A 48 0.76 15.78 1.97
CA PHE A 48 -0.09 14.79 2.61
C PHE A 48 0.41 14.41 4.00
N VAL A 49 1.70 14.10 4.15
CA VAL A 49 2.31 13.75 5.43
C VAL A 49 2.32 14.93 6.39
N THR A 50 2.53 16.16 5.90
CA THR A 50 2.44 17.38 6.70
C THR A 50 1.03 17.60 7.24
N ILE A 51 0.01 17.46 6.40
CA ILE A 51 -1.40 17.57 6.83
C ILE A 51 -1.72 16.50 7.89
N PHE A 52 -1.30 15.25 7.67
CA PHE A 52 -1.48 14.19 8.66
C PHE A 52 -0.79 14.49 9.99
N SER A 53 0.44 15.03 9.95
CA SER A 53 1.18 15.43 11.14
C SER A 53 0.49 16.57 11.90
N ILE A 54 -0.09 17.55 11.20
CA ILE A 54 -0.83 18.65 11.81
C ILE A 54 -2.13 18.14 12.47
N LEU A 55 -2.83 17.21 11.81
CA LEU A 55 -4.11 16.68 12.30
C LEU A 55 -3.96 15.68 13.45
N PHE A 56 -2.96 14.80 13.39
CA PHE A 56 -2.79 13.67 14.32
C PHE A 56 -1.58 13.76 15.24
N GLY A 57 -0.79 14.84 15.12
CA GLY A 57 0.43 15.08 15.88
C GLY A 57 1.69 14.54 15.19
N ASN A 58 2.83 15.17 15.48
CA ASN A 58 4.11 14.83 14.86
C ASN A 58 4.57 13.39 15.17
N GLU A 59 4.20 12.85 16.34
CA GLU A 59 4.45 11.44 16.71
C GLU A 59 3.72 10.43 15.79
N ASN A 60 2.69 10.90 15.07
CA ASN A 60 1.90 10.10 14.14
C ASN A 60 2.19 10.44 12.66
N SER A 61 3.25 11.18 12.37
CA SER A 61 3.70 11.45 10.99
C SER A 61 3.84 10.16 10.16
N ILE A 62 4.31 9.08 10.81
CA ILE A 62 4.53 7.76 10.19
C ILE A 62 3.22 7.13 9.73
N VAL A 63 2.11 7.37 10.45
CA VAL A 63 0.78 6.95 10.03
C VAL A 63 0.44 7.56 8.68
N GLY A 64 0.73 8.85 8.49
CA GLY A 64 0.56 9.53 7.21
C GLY A 64 1.35 8.87 6.08
N VAL A 65 2.60 8.47 6.34
CA VAL A 65 3.43 7.74 5.37
C VAL A 65 2.82 6.38 5.03
N VAL A 66 2.39 5.60 6.02
CA VAL A 66 1.81 4.26 5.82
C VAL A 66 0.50 4.33 5.04
N VAL A 67 -0.37 5.27 5.38
CA VAL A 67 -1.63 5.53 4.67
C VAL A 67 -1.38 5.92 3.22
N LEU A 68 -0.43 6.83 2.98
CA LEU A 68 -0.06 7.28 1.64
C LEU A 68 0.47 6.12 0.78
N LEU A 69 1.35 5.29 1.34
CA LEU A 69 1.89 4.10 0.69
C LEU A 69 0.76 3.13 0.29
N CYS A 70 -0.14 2.82 1.23
CA CYS A 70 -1.32 2.00 0.95
C CYS A 70 -2.20 2.61 -0.14
N LEU A 71 -2.49 3.91 -0.07
CA LEU A 71 -3.30 4.62 -1.06
C LEU A 71 -2.68 4.53 -2.46
N MET A 72 -1.37 4.77 -2.59
CA MET A 72 -0.69 4.76 -3.88
C MET A 72 -0.67 3.39 -4.54
N VAL A 73 -0.53 2.34 -3.72
CA VAL A 73 -0.49 0.94 -4.18
C VAL A 73 -1.89 0.48 -4.55
N PHE A 74 -2.85 0.55 -3.62
CA PHE A 74 -4.22 0.07 -3.85
C PHE A 74 -5.05 0.95 -4.79
N ARG A 75 -4.59 2.16 -5.14
CA ARG A 75 -5.21 2.92 -6.24
C ARG A 75 -5.11 2.20 -7.58
N ASN A 76 -4.03 1.45 -7.80
CA ASN A 76 -3.74 0.79 -9.07
C ASN A 76 -3.76 -0.73 -8.97
N ALA A 77 -3.44 -1.25 -7.78
CA ALA A 77 -3.24 -2.66 -7.57
C ALA A 77 -4.49 -3.35 -7.03
N ASP A 78 -4.88 -4.39 -7.75
CA ASP A 78 -5.99 -5.27 -7.44
C ASP A 78 -5.59 -6.40 -6.49
N LEU A 79 -6.47 -6.70 -5.53
CA LEU A 79 -6.36 -7.90 -4.68
C LEU A 79 -6.91 -9.16 -5.36
N GLY A 80 -7.39 -9.06 -6.61
CA GLY A 80 -7.81 -10.19 -7.44
C GLY A 80 -9.09 -10.90 -7.00
N ILE A 81 -9.79 -10.34 -6.01
CA ILE A 81 -11.07 -10.83 -5.50
C ILE A 81 -12.15 -9.79 -5.77
N HIS A 82 -13.42 -10.22 -5.78
CA HIS A 82 -14.58 -9.33 -5.86
C HIS A 82 -14.43 -8.08 -4.99
N THR A 83 -14.78 -6.91 -5.55
CA THR A 83 -14.46 -5.58 -4.99
C THR A 83 -14.94 -5.37 -3.56
N GLY A 84 -16.14 -5.86 -3.22
CA GLY A 84 -16.67 -5.77 -1.84
C GLY A 84 -15.82 -6.51 -0.81
N GLN A 85 -15.40 -7.73 -1.16
CA GLN A 85 -14.57 -8.57 -0.30
C GLN A 85 -13.13 -8.04 -0.19
N SER A 86 -12.57 -7.56 -1.30
CA SER A 86 -11.26 -6.89 -1.31
C SER A 86 -11.24 -5.64 -0.44
N THR A 87 -12.34 -4.87 -0.42
CA THR A 87 -12.46 -3.67 0.44
C THR A 87 -12.51 -4.05 1.92
N MET A 88 -13.24 -5.12 2.29
CA MET A 88 -13.26 -5.63 3.66
C MET A 88 -11.88 -6.16 4.09
N LEU A 89 -11.18 -6.86 3.19
CA LEU A 89 -9.84 -7.37 3.45
C LEU A 89 -8.81 -6.23 3.62
N LEU A 90 -8.93 -5.17 2.83
CA LEU A 90 -8.12 -3.97 2.97
C LEU A 90 -8.35 -3.29 4.32
N ALA A 91 -9.60 -3.16 4.76
CA ALA A 91 -9.91 -2.65 6.10
C ALA A 91 -9.30 -3.53 7.21
N LEU A 92 -9.35 -4.86 7.05
CA LEU A 92 -8.70 -5.79 7.97
C LEU A 92 -7.18 -5.58 8.04
N PHE A 93 -6.50 -5.30 6.94
CA PHE A 93 -5.07 -5.00 6.95
C PHE A 93 -4.74 -3.76 7.78
N PHE A 94 -5.55 -2.69 7.68
CA PHE A 94 -5.37 -1.51 8.52
C PHE A 94 -5.57 -1.82 10.01
N VAL A 95 -6.55 -2.67 10.35
CA VAL A 95 -6.75 -3.11 11.74
C VAL A 95 -5.54 -3.89 12.25
N ILE A 96 -5.07 -4.88 11.48
CA ILE A 96 -3.88 -5.68 11.83
C ILE A 96 -2.67 -4.76 12.01
N MET A 97 -2.40 -3.86 11.07
CA MET A 97 -1.28 -2.93 11.13
C MET A 97 -1.38 -1.93 12.31
N THR A 98 -2.56 -1.67 12.85
CA THR A 98 -2.71 -0.75 13.99
C THR A 98 -2.66 -1.45 15.34
N VAL A 99 -3.26 -2.63 15.44
CA VAL A 99 -3.45 -3.34 16.71
C VAL A 99 -2.29 -4.28 17.00
N CYS A 100 -1.85 -5.07 16.01
CA CYS A 100 -0.84 -6.10 16.22
C CYS A 100 0.53 -5.53 16.63
N PRO A 101 1.06 -4.45 16.01
CA PRO A 101 2.33 -3.88 16.44
C PRO A 101 2.31 -3.38 17.88
N HIS A 102 1.22 -2.70 18.27
CA HIS A 102 1.06 -2.17 19.62
C HIS A 102 0.95 -3.27 20.67
N LEU A 103 0.18 -4.33 20.37
CA LEU A 103 0.08 -5.50 21.24
C LEU A 103 1.41 -6.25 21.36
N ALA A 104 2.13 -6.43 20.25
CA ALA A 104 3.43 -7.11 20.25
C ALA A 104 4.44 -6.41 21.16
N ASN A 105 4.41 -5.08 21.25
CA ASN A 105 5.26 -4.29 22.13
C ASN A 105 4.87 -4.37 23.62
N GLN A 106 3.65 -4.80 23.95
CA GLN A 106 3.19 -4.99 25.34
C GLN A 106 3.41 -6.41 25.86
N PHE A 107 3.54 -7.39 24.98
CA PHE A 107 3.74 -8.78 25.37
C PHE A 107 5.20 -9.11 25.67
N SER A 108 5.43 -10.29 26.26
CA SER A 108 6.78 -10.82 26.43
C SER A 108 7.47 -11.01 25.07
N PRO A 109 8.81 -10.96 24.98
CA PRO A 109 9.53 -11.00 23.70
C PRO A 109 9.15 -12.20 22.81
N VAL A 110 8.90 -13.37 23.42
CA VAL A 110 8.51 -14.59 22.70
C VAL A 110 7.09 -14.47 22.14
N LEU A 111 6.14 -13.98 22.93
CA LEU A 111 4.75 -13.81 22.50
C LEU A 111 4.61 -12.68 21.46
N GLY A 112 5.32 -11.57 21.64
CA GLY A 112 5.38 -10.48 20.68
C GLY A 112 5.95 -10.93 19.33
N MET A 113 6.99 -11.76 19.33
CA MET A 113 7.56 -12.34 18.12
C MET A 113 6.53 -13.25 17.40
N LEU A 114 5.84 -14.13 18.12
CA LEU A 114 4.82 -15.00 17.52
C LEU A 114 3.67 -14.19 16.92
N LEU A 115 3.24 -13.12 17.60
CA LEU A 115 2.19 -12.22 17.12
C LEU A 115 2.64 -11.50 15.84
N ASN A 116 3.87 -10.97 15.81
CA ASN A 116 4.45 -10.35 14.61
C ASN A 116 4.52 -11.34 13.43
N ILE A 117 4.96 -12.58 13.67
CA ILE A 117 5.02 -13.62 12.63
C ILE A 117 3.62 -13.91 12.09
N ALA A 118 2.63 -14.09 12.96
CA ALA A 118 1.25 -14.34 12.55
C ALA A 118 0.66 -13.15 11.76
N ALA A 119 0.87 -11.92 12.22
CA ALA A 119 0.39 -10.72 11.55
C ALA A 119 1.02 -10.54 10.16
N LEU A 120 2.34 -10.69 10.05
CA LEU A 120 3.06 -10.61 8.78
C LEU A 120 2.65 -11.74 7.83
N ALA A 121 2.45 -12.96 8.32
CA ALA A 121 1.94 -14.07 7.52
C ALA A 121 0.58 -13.73 6.92
N VAL A 122 -0.37 -13.20 7.71
CA VAL A 122 -1.68 -12.77 7.20
C VAL A 122 -1.53 -11.67 6.14
N LEU A 123 -0.71 -10.65 6.38
CA LEU A 123 -0.49 -9.56 5.43
C LEU A 123 0.14 -10.04 4.11
N ILE A 124 1.09 -10.96 4.16
CA ILE A 124 1.76 -11.50 2.96
C ILE A 124 0.82 -12.44 2.20
N LEU A 125 0.18 -13.36 2.90
CA LEU A 125 -0.67 -14.38 2.29
C LEU A 125 -1.88 -13.75 1.61
N PHE A 126 -2.58 -12.85 2.29
CA PHE A 126 -3.78 -12.22 1.76
C PHE A 126 -3.48 -10.97 0.91
N GLY A 127 -2.35 -10.28 1.15
CA GLY A 127 -1.96 -9.10 0.40
C GLY A 127 -1.34 -9.40 -0.98
N CYS A 128 -0.90 -10.64 -1.20
CA CYS A 128 -0.28 -11.06 -2.46
C CYS A 128 -1.23 -11.92 -3.29
N HIS A 129 -2.00 -11.33 -4.21
CA HIS A 129 -2.71 -12.10 -5.25
C HIS A 129 -1.91 -12.15 -6.56
N ASN A 130 -1.17 -11.09 -6.88
CA ASN A 130 -0.26 -11.03 -8.01
C ASN A 130 1.11 -10.47 -7.56
N PRO A 131 2.16 -11.32 -7.46
CA PRO A 131 3.47 -10.90 -6.96
C PRO A 131 4.13 -9.81 -7.82
N PHE A 132 3.71 -9.64 -9.08
CA PHE A 132 4.20 -8.57 -9.97
C PHE A 132 3.79 -7.15 -9.54
N MET A 133 2.78 -6.98 -8.68
CA MET A 133 2.32 -5.66 -8.25
C MET A 133 2.97 -5.14 -6.96
N PHE A 134 3.86 -5.91 -6.32
CA PHE A 134 4.61 -5.51 -5.11
C PHE A 134 3.77 -5.05 -3.90
N ASN A 135 2.46 -5.36 -3.89
CA ASN A 135 1.54 -4.97 -2.81
C ASN A 135 1.98 -5.47 -1.43
N GLN A 136 2.47 -6.71 -1.37
CA GLN A 136 2.92 -7.34 -0.13
C GLN A 136 4.07 -6.58 0.54
N SER A 137 5.01 -6.05 -0.25
CA SER A 137 6.15 -5.31 0.29
C SER A 137 5.71 -4.01 0.94
N THR A 138 4.68 -3.36 0.39
CA THR A 138 4.11 -2.13 0.95
C THR A 138 3.43 -2.39 2.29
N LEU A 139 2.64 -3.46 2.39
CA LEU A 139 1.96 -3.84 3.63
C LEU A 139 2.97 -4.23 4.72
N VAL A 140 4.00 -5.01 4.37
CA VAL A 140 5.06 -5.40 5.31
C VAL A 140 5.85 -4.16 5.76
N LEU A 141 6.24 -3.27 4.85
CA LEU A 141 6.92 -2.03 5.20
C LEU A 141 6.05 -1.16 6.10
N GLY A 142 4.75 -1.04 5.82
CA GLY A 142 3.81 -0.30 6.64
C GLY A 142 3.71 -0.86 8.07
N TYR A 143 3.65 -2.19 8.20
CA TYR A 143 3.65 -2.88 9.49
C TYR A 143 4.92 -2.59 10.29
N LEU A 144 6.09 -2.75 9.67
CA LEU A 144 7.38 -2.56 10.33
C LEU A 144 7.58 -1.10 10.80
N LEU A 145 7.14 -0.14 10.00
CA LEU A 145 7.16 1.28 10.39
C LEU A 145 6.26 1.57 11.59
N LEU A 146 5.10 0.93 11.70
CA LEU A 146 4.23 1.11 12.86
C LEU A 146 4.74 0.37 14.10
N TYR A 147 5.38 -0.77 13.92
CA TYR A 147 6.02 -1.53 15.00
C TYR A 147 7.24 -0.82 15.58
N GLY A 148 8.10 -0.26 14.73
CA GLY A 148 9.32 0.43 15.17
C GLY A 148 9.06 1.78 15.86
N TYR A 149 7.87 2.35 15.70
CA TYR A 149 7.51 3.65 16.25
C TYR A 149 6.24 3.57 17.08
N ASP A 150 6.29 2.80 18.15
CA ASP A 150 5.15 2.65 19.06
C ASP A 150 4.83 3.97 19.78
N VAL A 151 3.54 4.18 20.05
CA VAL A 151 3.03 5.36 20.77
C VAL A 151 2.03 4.89 21.80
N THR A 152 1.97 5.59 22.93
CA THR A 152 1.07 5.26 24.05
C THR A 152 0.19 6.45 24.43
N GLY A 153 -0.84 6.21 25.24
CA GLY A 153 -1.71 7.25 25.76
C GLY A 153 -2.51 8.01 24.68
N LYS A 154 -2.53 9.35 24.77
CA LYS A 154 -3.30 10.22 23.87
C LYS A 154 -2.82 10.12 22.42
N SER A 155 -1.53 9.93 22.19
CA SER A 155 -0.97 9.78 20.84
C SER A 155 -1.43 8.51 20.15
N TYR A 156 -1.68 7.43 20.89
CA TYR A 156 -2.27 6.20 20.35
C TYR A 156 -3.72 6.38 19.91
N GLN A 157 -4.52 7.17 20.65
CA GLN A 157 -5.88 7.50 20.23
C GLN A 157 -5.90 8.30 18.92
N MET A 158 -4.99 9.27 18.78
CA MET A 158 -4.82 10.02 17.52
C MET A 158 -4.36 9.10 16.38
N ARG A 159 -3.49 8.12 16.67
CA ARG A 159 -3.06 7.09 15.71
C ARG A 159 -4.23 6.25 15.21
N LEU A 160 -5.09 5.79 16.11
CA LEU A 160 -6.30 5.05 15.75
C LEU A 160 -7.21 5.88 14.82
N GLY A 161 -7.39 7.17 15.15
CA GLY A 161 -8.13 8.11 14.29
C GLY A 161 -7.49 8.27 12.91
N GLY A 162 -6.17 8.44 12.85
CA GLY A 162 -5.42 8.58 11.61
C GLY A 162 -5.47 7.32 10.73
N MET A 163 -5.35 6.14 11.34
CA MET A 163 -5.47 4.85 10.66
C MET A 163 -6.89 4.59 10.18
N ALA A 164 -7.91 4.96 10.96
CA ALA A 164 -9.31 4.83 10.55
C ALA A 164 -9.65 5.75 9.37
N LEU A 165 -9.22 7.01 9.42
CA LEU A 165 -9.38 7.95 8.31
C LEU A 165 -8.61 7.47 7.07
N GLY A 166 -7.39 6.98 7.26
CA GLY A 166 -6.58 6.40 6.21
C GLY A 166 -7.24 5.18 5.56
N ALA A 167 -7.74 4.24 6.37
CA ALA A 167 -8.46 3.07 5.91
C ALA A 167 -9.71 3.45 5.10
N ALA A 168 -10.49 4.43 5.58
CA ALA A 168 -11.66 4.92 4.87
C ALA A 168 -11.30 5.53 3.50
N LEU A 169 -10.24 6.37 3.46
CA LEU A 169 -9.75 6.95 2.21
C LEU A 169 -9.23 5.90 1.24
N THR A 170 -8.38 4.97 1.69
CA THR A 170 -7.84 3.91 0.83
C THR A 170 -8.96 3.00 0.32
N CYS A 171 -9.91 2.62 1.18
CA CYS A 171 -11.07 1.82 0.78
C CYS A 171 -11.96 2.56 -0.24
N PHE A 172 -12.22 3.84 -0.03
CA PHE A 172 -13.01 4.65 -0.96
C PHE A 172 -12.34 4.76 -2.34
N VAL A 173 -11.04 5.07 -2.38
CA VAL A 173 -10.27 5.16 -3.62
C VAL A 173 -10.22 3.81 -4.33
N PHE A 174 -9.94 2.73 -3.58
CA PHE A 174 -9.93 1.37 -4.11
C PHE A 174 -11.29 1.01 -4.72
N TYR A 175 -12.38 1.18 -3.97
CA TYR A 175 -13.72 0.88 -4.46
C TYR A 175 -14.07 1.68 -5.71
N ARG A 176 -13.81 3.00 -5.71
CA ARG A 176 -14.09 3.87 -6.87
C ARG A 176 -13.32 3.44 -8.12
N ASN A 177 -12.04 3.08 -7.98
CA ASN A 177 -11.20 2.71 -9.12
C ASN A 177 -11.51 1.31 -9.67
N HIS A 178 -12.00 0.41 -8.81
CA HIS A 178 -12.16 -1.00 -9.15
C HIS A 178 -13.63 -1.44 -9.33
N LYS A 179 -14.63 -0.61 -8.96
CA LYS A 179 -16.07 -0.93 -9.06
C LYS A 179 -16.53 -1.38 -10.46
N ASN A 180 -15.92 -0.83 -11.52
CA ASN A 180 -16.33 -1.13 -12.90
C ASN A 180 -15.58 -2.32 -13.52
N ARG A 181 -14.74 -3.03 -12.75
CA ARG A 181 -14.03 -4.22 -13.23
C ARG A 181 -14.79 -5.49 -12.86
N THR A 182 -14.96 -6.38 -13.83
CA THR A 182 -15.57 -7.70 -13.62
C THR A 182 -14.55 -8.67 -13.04
N TYR A 183 -14.73 -9.09 -11.79
CA TYR A 183 -13.88 -10.10 -11.15
C TYR A 183 -14.54 -11.48 -11.23
N LYS A 184 -13.78 -12.49 -11.67
CA LYS A 184 -14.23 -13.89 -11.81
C LYS A 184 -14.12 -14.74 -10.52
N ARG A 185 -13.49 -14.25 -9.45
CA ARG A 185 -13.10 -15.06 -8.27
C ARG A 185 -13.61 -14.50 -6.93
N ASN A 186 -13.99 -15.39 -6.02
CA ASN A 186 -14.47 -15.08 -4.66
C ASN A 186 -13.42 -15.39 -3.57
N LEU A 187 -13.55 -14.81 -2.37
CA LEU A 187 -12.71 -15.10 -1.19
C LEU A 187 -12.64 -16.59 -0.86
N LYS A 188 -13.73 -17.33 -1.09
CA LYS A 188 -13.79 -18.77 -0.85
C LYS A 188 -12.82 -19.53 -1.74
N ASP A 189 -12.68 -19.12 -3.00
CA ASP A 189 -11.72 -19.73 -3.93
C ASP A 189 -10.27 -19.40 -3.51
N LEU A 190 -10.04 -18.24 -2.89
CA LEU A 190 -8.72 -17.84 -2.39
C LEU A 190 -8.28 -18.64 -1.15
N ILE A 191 -9.24 -19.02 -0.29
CA ILE A 191 -9.01 -19.92 0.85
C ILE A 191 -8.85 -21.37 0.35
N GLN A 192 -9.50 -21.73 -0.76
CA GLN A 192 -9.42 -23.07 -1.34
C GLN A 192 -8.16 -23.27 -2.21
N GLU A 193 -7.59 -22.20 -2.77
CA GLU A 193 -6.27 -22.19 -3.44
C GLU A 193 -5.07 -22.14 -2.45
N PHE A 194 -5.30 -22.24 -1.13
CA PHE A 194 -4.26 -22.56 -0.13
C PHE A 194 -3.79 -24.01 -0.25
N ASP A 195 -3.51 -24.45 -1.47
CA ASP A 195 -2.84 -25.70 -1.74
C ASP A 195 -1.33 -25.43 -1.75
N ILE A 196 -0.59 -26.17 -0.92
CA ILE A 196 0.88 -26.08 -0.74
C ILE A 196 1.62 -26.31 -2.07
N THR A 197 0.92 -26.89 -3.07
CA THR A 197 1.43 -27.14 -4.42
C THR A 197 1.33 -25.95 -5.39
N SER A 198 0.58 -24.89 -5.03
CA SER A 198 0.39 -23.70 -5.88
C SER A 198 1.71 -22.95 -6.12
N SER A 199 1.94 -22.51 -7.36
CA SER A 199 3.10 -21.71 -7.75
C SER A 199 3.26 -20.44 -6.89
N ARG A 200 2.17 -19.92 -6.32
CA ARG A 200 2.14 -18.75 -5.44
C ARG A 200 2.79 -19.03 -4.08
N THR A 201 2.44 -20.15 -3.45
CA THR A 201 3.03 -20.61 -2.17
C THR A 201 4.48 -21.02 -2.35
N LYS A 202 4.81 -21.69 -3.46
CA LYS A 202 6.20 -22.00 -3.82
C LYS A 202 7.06 -20.75 -3.98
N TRP A 203 6.52 -19.68 -4.59
CA TRP A 203 7.24 -18.41 -4.70
C TRP A 203 7.40 -17.70 -3.34
N GLN A 204 6.43 -17.83 -2.45
CA GLN A 204 6.51 -17.27 -1.08
C GLN A 204 7.49 -18.02 -0.17
N ILE A 205 7.76 -19.30 -0.45
CA ILE A 205 8.64 -20.16 0.36
C ILE A 205 10.06 -20.27 -0.24
N CYS A 206 10.21 -20.22 -1.57
CA CYS A 206 11.50 -20.32 -2.27
C CYS A 206 12.11 -18.95 -2.66
N GLN A 207 11.90 -17.91 -1.83
CA GLN A 207 12.67 -16.68 -1.97
C GLN A 207 13.88 -16.68 -1.03
#